data_AF-A0A958KPM8-F1
#
_entry.id   AF-A0A958KPM8-F1
#
_cell.length_a   1.000
_cell.length_b   1.000
_cell.length_c   1.000
_cell.angle_alpha   90.00
_cell.angle_beta   90.00
_cell.angle_gamma   90.00
#
_symmetry.space_group_name_H-M   'P 1'
#
loop_
_entity.id
_entity.type
_entity.pdbx_description
1 polymer ?
#
loop_
_entity_poly.entity_id
_entity_poly.type
_entity_poly.pdbx_seq_one_letter_code
_entity_poly.pdbx_strand_id
1 'polypeptide(L)'
;MQKFLDSWTDFWFHSFDEKRFRFFQIIFLATVFVLYGMRLVDYTFLFSESGILPFAMLKDLPELLYVSIPVEMLAKNDTLGFSLHFLFVALIGLTLFYRHIWLVAVALYALHIVFLRRNPMGVYGVDMVSTFWFLYMAFVNVKAKSKIWQALNSTMFRLIQIQLCIIYAYSGLDKAKGVTWWRGDAIWYALGNTQITSIDFSFLAHAPSILTLLAVITVLWETYFPILIWVPQIKKYVIYIGVFLHLGIAVMMNLYEFSFVMLAAYPLFMDKKMTHQLYEWLRLKPLIGRLVS
;
A
#
# COMPACT_ATOMS: atom_id res chain seq x y z
N MET A 1 29.87 0.67 20.88
CA MET A 1 29.90 0.82 19.41
C MET A 1 29.63 -0.49 18.68
N GLN A 2 30.40 -1.57 18.93
CA GLN A 2 30.22 -2.86 18.24
C GLN A 2 28.79 -3.42 18.34
N LYS A 3 28.23 -3.53 19.54
CA LYS A 3 26.85 -4.00 19.75
C LYS A 3 25.80 -3.22 18.95
N PHE A 4 26.00 -1.91 18.75
CA PHE A 4 25.11 -1.09 17.93
C PHE A 4 25.27 -1.43 16.45
N LEU A 5 26.50 -1.56 15.96
CA LEU A 5 26.79 -1.95 14.57
C LEU A 5 26.24 -3.35 14.26
N ASP A 6 26.37 -4.29 15.19
CA ASP A 6 25.82 -5.64 15.04
C ASP A 6 24.29 -5.59 14.96
N SER A 7 23.65 -4.84 15.87
CA SER A 7 22.19 -4.65 15.87
C SER A 7 21.70 -3.95 14.59
N TRP A 8 22.46 -2.98 14.09
CA TRP A 8 22.16 -2.27 12.84
C TRP A 8 22.28 -3.18 11.62
N THR A 9 23.33 -4.00 11.58
CA THR A 9 23.54 -5.01 10.54
C THR A 9 22.40 -6.04 10.55
N ASP A 10 22.05 -6.55 11.72
CA ASP A 10 20.96 -7.51 11.87
C ASP A 10 19.60 -6.91 11.49
N PHE A 11 19.39 -5.63 11.82
CA PHE A 11 18.20 -4.92 11.41
C PHE A 11 18.04 -4.92 9.89
N TRP A 12 19.07 -4.57 9.13
CA TRP A 12 18.97 -4.45 7.67
C TRP A 12 19.08 -5.77 6.91
N PHE A 13 19.92 -6.71 7.37
CA PHE A 13 20.36 -7.82 6.52
C PHE A 13 19.86 -9.20 6.96
N HIS A 14 19.34 -9.37 8.19
CA HIS A 14 18.91 -10.67 8.72
C HIS A 14 17.42 -10.75 9.09
N SER A 15 16.59 -9.90 8.49
CA SER A 15 15.18 -9.73 8.88
C SER A 15 14.16 -10.45 8.01
N PHE A 16 14.57 -11.01 6.87
CA PHE A 16 13.63 -11.55 5.90
C PHE A 16 12.86 -12.76 6.45
N ASP A 17 11.53 -12.67 6.41
CA ASP A 17 10.62 -13.74 6.77
C ASP A 17 9.62 -13.95 5.63
N GLU A 18 9.78 -15.09 4.98
CA GLU A 18 9.03 -15.42 3.78
C GLU A 18 7.52 -15.53 4.03
N LYS A 19 7.10 -16.02 5.20
CA LYS A 19 5.67 -16.17 5.52
C LYS A 19 5.03 -14.81 5.69
N ARG A 20 5.67 -13.92 6.46
CA ARG A 20 5.20 -12.53 6.64
C ARG A 20 5.19 -11.77 5.33
N PHE A 21 6.24 -11.93 4.52
CA PHE A 21 6.29 -11.35 3.18
C PHE A 21 5.17 -11.86 2.27
N ARG A 22 4.86 -13.16 2.31
CA ARG A 22 3.76 -13.73 1.52
C ARG A 22 2.39 -13.21 1.96
N PHE A 23 2.17 -13.02 3.26
CA PHE A 23 0.95 -12.37 3.77
C PHE A 23 0.80 -10.95 3.21
N PHE A 24 1.86 -10.14 3.30
CA PHE A 24 1.91 -8.82 2.70
C PHE A 24 1.55 -8.87 1.22
N GLN A 25 2.21 -9.76 0.48
CA GLN A 25 2.02 -9.89 -0.95
C GLN A 25 0.58 -10.28 -1.32
N ILE A 26 -0.04 -11.21 -0.58
CA ILE A 26 -1.42 -11.63 -0.85
C ILE A 26 -2.39 -10.47 -0.66
N ILE A 27 -2.30 -9.76 0.48
CA ILE A 27 -3.19 -8.63 0.76
C ILE A 27 -2.98 -7.53 -0.28
N PHE A 28 -1.72 -7.14 -0.51
CA PHE A 28 -1.36 -6.10 -1.47
C PHE A 28 -1.86 -6.43 -2.87
N LEU A 29 -1.51 -7.62 -3.39
CA LEU A 29 -1.88 -8.04 -4.74
C LEU A 29 -3.39 -8.25 -4.89
N ALA A 30 -4.10 -8.67 -3.85
CA ALA A 30 -5.55 -8.82 -3.91
C ALA A 30 -6.21 -7.44 -4.03
N THR A 31 -5.73 -6.46 -3.25
CA THR A 31 -6.21 -5.09 -3.34
C THR A 31 -5.94 -4.47 -4.70
N VAL A 32 -4.71 -4.56 -5.22
CA VAL A 32 -4.40 -4.01 -6.55
C VAL A 32 -5.06 -4.79 -7.68
N PHE A 33 -5.33 -6.09 -7.51
CA PHE A 33 -6.12 -6.87 -8.47
C PHE A 33 -7.54 -6.33 -8.58
N VAL A 34 -8.19 -6.02 -7.46
CA VAL A 34 -9.51 -5.38 -7.46
C VAL A 34 -9.44 -3.98 -8.08
N LEU A 35 -8.47 -3.15 -7.65
CA LEU A 35 -8.30 -1.79 -8.18
C LEU A 35 -8.14 -1.79 -9.71
N TYR A 36 -7.16 -2.53 -10.24
CA TYR A 36 -6.94 -2.59 -11.68
C TYR A 36 -8.01 -3.42 -12.40
N GLY A 37 -8.66 -4.37 -11.73
CA GLY A 37 -9.83 -5.06 -12.28
C GLY A 37 -10.99 -4.10 -12.55
N MET A 38 -11.31 -3.22 -11.59
CA MET A 38 -12.32 -2.17 -11.76
C MET A 38 -11.92 -1.19 -12.86
N ARG A 39 -10.65 -0.77 -12.90
CA ARG A 39 -10.14 0.10 -13.96
C ARG A 39 -10.16 -0.55 -15.35
N LEU A 40 -10.17 -1.88 -15.44
CA LEU A 40 -10.33 -2.60 -16.71
C LEU A 40 -11.78 -2.50 -17.23
N VAL A 41 -12.77 -2.48 -16.32
CA VAL A 41 -14.18 -2.29 -16.69
C VAL A 41 -14.37 -0.90 -17.30
N ASP A 42 -13.77 0.12 -16.69
CA ASP A 42 -13.83 1.51 -17.16
C ASP A 42 -12.64 1.90 -18.06
N TYR A 43 -12.01 0.92 -18.73
CA TYR A 43 -10.75 1.14 -19.45
C TYR A 43 -10.86 2.27 -20.48
N THR A 44 -11.93 2.30 -21.27
CA THR A 44 -12.14 3.34 -22.29
C THR A 44 -12.21 4.72 -21.63
N PHE A 45 -12.98 4.86 -20.56
CA PHE A 45 -13.09 6.14 -19.87
C PHE A 45 -11.76 6.60 -19.25
N LEU A 46 -10.98 5.66 -18.68
CA LEU A 46 -9.79 5.98 -17.92
C LEU A 46 -8.52 6.10 -18.75
N PHE A 47 -8.36 5.33 -19.83
CA PHE A 47 -7.07 5.16 -20.51
C PHE A 47 -7.11 5.31 -22.03
N SER A 48 -8.27 5.35 -22.69
CA SER A 48 -8.31 5.47 -24.15
C SER A 48 -8.09 6.90 -24.65
N GLU A 49 -7.84 7.06 -25.95
CA GLU A 49 -7.79 8.37 -26.61
C GLU A 49 -9.14 9.10 -26.61
N SER A 50 -10.24 8.40 -26.31
CA SER A 50 -11.57 8.98 -26.12
C SER A 50 -11.97 9.16 -24.65
N GLY A 51 -11.04 8.89 -23.72
CA GLY A 51 -11.27 8.95 -22.29
C GLY A 51 -11.19 10.35 -21.69
N ILE A 52 -11.13 10.42 -20.36
CA ILE A 52 -11.07 11.67 -19.59
C ILE A 52 -9.81 12.50 -19.89
N LEU A 53 -8.68 11.82 -20.13
CA LEU A 53 -7.43 12.45 -20.51
C LEU A 53 -6.77 11.64 -21.65
N PRO A 54 -7.07 12.00 -22.91
CA PRO A 54 -6.44 11.43 -24.09
C PRO A 54 -4.91 11.42 -23.98
N PHE A 55 -4.31 10.30 -24.38
CA PHE A 55 -2.88 10.10 -24.27
C PHE A 55 -2.10 11.10 -25.15
N ALA A 56 -2.66 11.50 -26.30
CA ALA A 56 -2.07 12.51 -27.17
C ALA A 56 -1.83 13.86 -26.46
N MET A 57 -2.67 14.24 -25.50
CA MET A 57 -2.56 15.52 -24.78
C MET A 57 -1.54 15.50 -23.64
N LEU A 58 -1.09 14.33 -23.19
CA LEU A 58 -0.13 14.22 -22.08
C LEU A 58 1.23 14.86 -22.40
N LYS A 59 1.59 14.94 -23.68
CA LYS A 59 2.83 15.60 -24.12
C LYS A 59 2.85 17.09 -23.78
N ASP A 60 1.67 17.70 -23.75
CA ASP A 60 1.50 19.13 -23.51
C ASP A 60 1.27 19.43 -22.02
N LEU A 61 1.20 18.39 -21.17
CA LEU A 61 0.93 18.50 -19.73
C LEU A 61 2.04 17.79 -18.90
N PRO A 62 3.31 18.19 -19.03
CA PRO A 62 4.41 17.54 -18.32
C PRO A 62 4.29 17.64 -16.79
N GLU A 63 3.59 18.65 -16.28
CA GLU A 63 3.34 18.89 -14.85
C GLU A 63 2.51 17.79 -14.19
N LEU A 64 1.67 17.10 -14.98
CA LEU A 64 0.84 15.98 -14.49
C LEU A 64 1.62 14.66 -14.38
N LEU A 65 2.86 14.62 -14.89
CA LEU A 65 3.65 13.38 -14.93
C LEU A 65 4.50 13.22 -13.67
N TYR A 66 4.08 12.32 -12.78
CA TYR A 66 4.82 11.98 -11.56
C TYR A 66 6.15 11.25 -11.78
N VAL A 67 6.37 10.67 -12.97
CA VAL A 67 7.56 9.91 -13.34
C VAL A 67 7.99 10.37 -14.73
N SER A 68 9.29 10.56 -14.99
CA SER A 68 9.81 11.12 -16.26
C SER A 68 10.26 10.08 -17.30
N ILE A 69 10.03 8.79 -17.05
CA ILE A 69 10.52 7.70 -17.91
C ILE A 69 9.62 7.60 -19.15
N PRO A 70 10.17 7.58 -20.40
CA PRO A 70 9.39 7.59 -21.64
C PRO A 70 8.73 6.23 -21.96
N VAL A 71 7.93 5.69 -21.02
CA VAL A 71 7.27 4.38 -21.14
C VAL A 71 5.98 4.43 -21.96
N GLU A 72 5.53 5.62 -22.33
CA GLU A 72 4.38 5.86 -23.21
C GLU A 72 4.47 5.13 -24.54
N MET A 73 5.70 4.84 -24.99
CA MET A 73 5.91 4.07 -26.21
C MET A 73 5.39 2.63 -26.12
N LEU A 74 5.15 2.09 -24.92
CA LEU A 74 4.65 0.73 -24.73
C LEU A 74 3.14 0.64 -24.86
N ALA A 75 2.40 1.72 -24.60
CA ALA A 75 0.93 1.74 -24.68
C ALA A 75 0.49 2.91 -25.58
N LYS A 76 1.03 2.99 -26.80
CA LYS A 76 0.82 4.12 -27.72
C LYS A 76 -0.58 4.24 -28.31
N ASN A 77 -1.33 3.14 -28.34
CA ASN A 77 -2.67 3.10 -28.88
C ASN A 77 -3.60 2.32 -27.95
N ASP A 78 -4.89 2.38 -28.21
CA ASP A 78 -5.92 1.80 -27.33
C ASP A 78 -5.86 0.29 -27.29
N THR A 79 -5.69 -0.38 -28.44
CA THR A 79 -5.61 -1.85 -28.50
C THR A 79 -4.43 -2.39 -27.70
N LEU A 80 -3.25 -1.80 -27.87
CA LEU A 80 -2.04 -2.23 -27.15
C LEU A 80 -2.14 -1.90 -25.67
N GLY A 81 -2.66 -0.72 -25.31
CA GLY A 81 -2.90 -0.37 -23.92
C GLY A 81 -3.88 -1.31 -23.23
N PHE A 82 -5.00 -1.65 -23.88
CA PHE A 82 -5.97 -2.58 -23.35
C PHE A 82 -5.35 -3.97 -23.14
N SER A 83 -4.58 -4.43 -24.13
CA SER A 83 -3.87 -5.71 -24.06
C SER A 83 -2.85 -5.75 -22.91
N LEU A 84 -2.09 -4.66 -22.72
CA LEU A 84 -1.14 -4.53 -21.62
C LEU A 84 -1.84 -4.41 -20.26
N HIS A 85 -3.00 -3.77 -20.20
CA HIS A 85 -3.79 -3.65 -18.98
C HIS A 85 -4.36 -5.00 -18.57
N PHE A 86 -4.92 -5.73 -19.54
CA PHE A 86 -5.37 -7.11 -19.34
C PHE A 86 -4.22 -8.01 -18.88
N LEU A 87 -3.05 -7.91 -19.54
CA LEU A 87 -1.85 -8.64 -19.12
C LEU A 87 -1.44 -8.27 -17.69
N PHE A 88 -1.50 -6.99 -17.32
CA PHE A 88 -1.16 -6.54 -15.98
C PHE A 88 -2.07 -7.16 -14.92
N VAL A 89 -3.39 -7.08 -15.10
CA VAL A 89 -4.38 -7.72 -14.21
C VAL A 89 -4.17 -9.23 -14.14
N ALA A 90 -3.93 -9.89 -15.28
CA ALA A 90 -3.66 -11.32 -15.35
C ALA A 90 -2.38 -11.70 -14.58
N LEU A 91 -1.29 -10.95 -14.71
CA LEU A 91 -0.03 -11.20 -14.00
C LEU A 91 -0.19 -10.99 -12.48
N ILE A 92 -0.96 -9.98 -12.04
CA ILE A 92 -1.30 -9.80 -10.62
C ILE A 92 -2.05 -11.04 -10.12
N GLY A 93 -3.09 -11.45 -10.86
CA GLY A 93 -3.91 -12.63 -10.54
C GLY A 93 -3.06 -13.90 -10.44
N LEU A 94 -2.18 -14.16 -11.41
CA LEU A 94 -1.26 -15.30 -11.35
C LEU A 94 -0.36 -15.22 -10.11
N THR A 95 0.24 -14.06 -9.83
CA THR A 95 1.17 -13.90 -8.70
C THR A 95 0.49 -14.14 -7.33
N LEU A 96 -0.82 -13.94 -7.21
CA LEU A 96 -1.60 -14.29 -6.01
C LEU A 96 -1.63 -15.80 -5.73
N PHE A 97 -1.57 -16.64 -6.76
CA PHE A 97 -1.69 -18.10 -6.64
C PHE A 97 -0.37 -18.85 -6.85
N TYR A 98 0.71 -18.14 -7.17
CA TYR A 98 2.04 -18.74 -7.29
C TYR A 98 3.02 -18.10 -6.30
N ARG A 99 4.05 -18.88 -5.92
CA ARG A 99 5.19 -18.39 -5.14
C ARG A 99 5.80 -17.18 -5.86
N HIS A 100 6.30 -16.20 -5.09
CA HIS A 100 6.88 -14.98 -5.62
C HIS A 100 7.99 -15.23 -6.66
N ILE A 101 7.88 -14.58 -7.83
CA ILE A 101 8.87 -14.62 -8.92
C ILE A 101 9.31 -13.18 -9.23
N TRP A 102 10.57 -12.87 -8.98
CA TRP A 102 11.10 -11.51 -9.10
C TRP A 102 10.99 -10.92 -10.52
N LEU A 103 11.18 -11.73 -11.56
CA LEU A 103 11.01 -11.30 -12.97
C LEU A 103 9.58 -10.86 -13.28
N VAL A 104 8.59 -11.55 -12.71
CA VAL A 104 7.18 -11.15 -12.85
C VAL A 104 6.95 -9.84 -12.09
N ALA A 105 7.55 -9.68 -10.90
CA ALA A 105 7.46 -8.42 -10.15
C ALA A 105 8.11 -7.22 -10.88
N VAL A 106 9.20 -7.43 -11.63
CA VAL A 106 9.77 -6.41 -12.53
C VAL A 106 8.75 -6.01 -13.61
N ALA A 107 8.10 -6.98 -14.23
CA ALA A 107 7.06 -6.71 -15.23
C ALA A 107 5.85 -5.98 -14.63
N LEU A 108 5.40 -6.38 -13.43
CA LEU A 108 4.33 -5.71 -12.69
C LEU A 108 4.69 -4.25 -12.38
N TYR A 109 5.92 -3.98 -11.93
CA TYR A 109 6.39 -2.61 -11.70
C TYR A 109 6.39 -1.79 -12.99
N ALA A 110 6.93 -2.33 -14.08
CA ALA A 110 6.95 -1.63 -15.37
C ALA A 110 5.54 -1.30 -15.88
N LEU A 111 4.61 -2.26 -15.81
CA LEU A 111 3.21 -2.07 -16.21
C LEU A 111 2.48 -1.07 -15.30
N HIS A 112 2.74 -1.10 -13.99
CA HIS A 112 2.24 -0.10 -13.05
C HIS A 112 2.64 1.32 -13.48
N ILE A 113 3.92 1.55 -13.77
CA ILE A 113 4.42 2.86 -14.24
C ILE A 113 3.75 3.27 -15.57
N VAL A 114 3.56 2.34 -16.52
CA VAL A 114 2.86 2.63 -17.77
C VAL A 114 1.46 3.19 -17.49
N PHE A 115 0.68 2.56 -16.62
CA PHE A 115 -0.69 2.98 -16.34
C PHE A 115 -0.79 4.21 -15.44
N LEU A 116 0.18 4.45 -14.55
CA LEU A 116 0.27 5.73 -13.83
C LEU A 116 0.49 6.90 -14.79
N ARG A 117 1.35 6.74 -15.80
CA ARG A 117 1.56 7.79 -16.81
C ARG A 117 0.37 7.95 -17.75
N ARG A 118 -0.34 6.87 -18.06
CA ARG A 118 -1.45 6.91 -19.03
C ARG A 118 -2.71 7.58 -18.47
N ASN A 119 -2.90 7.62 -17.16
CA ASN A 119 -3.97 8.38 -16.53
C ASN A 119 -3.52 9.03 -15.20
N PRO A 120 -2.75 10.13 -15.24
CA PRO A 120 -2.33 10.82 -14.03
C PRO A 120 -3.50 11.42 -13.24
N MET A 121 -4.65 11.67 -13.88
CA MET A 121 -5.84 12.23 -13.22
C MET A 121 -6.54 11.22 -12.30
N GLY A 122 -6.41 9.92 -12.58
CA GLY A 122 -6.94 8.83 -11.76
C GLY A 122 -5.99 8.31 -10.69
N VAL A 123 -4.78 8.90 -10.58
CA VAL A 123 -3.75 8.49 -9.61
C VAL A 123 -4.02 9.12 -8.26
N TYR A 124 -4.00 8.30 -7.20
CA TYR A 124 -4.11 8.79 -5.83
C TYR A 124 -3.23 7.97 -4.87
N GLY A 125 -3.44 8.12 -3.55
CA GLY A 125 -2.57 7.55 -2.52
C GLY A 125 -2.27 6.05 -2.69
N VAL A 126 -3.25 5.24 -3.12
CA VAL A 126 -3.05 3.78 -3.32
C VAL A 126 -1.98 3.51 -4.38
N ASP A 127 -2.00 4.27 -5.47
CA ASP A 127 -1.10 4.12 -6.61
C ASP A 127 0.32 4.51 -6.23
N MET A 128 0.46 5.61 -5.48
CA MET A 128 1.74 6.12 -5.00
C MET A 128 2.43 5.12 -4.09
N VAL A 129 1.71 4.54 -3.13
CA VAL A 129 2.24 3.50 -2.24
C VAL A 129 2.58 2.24 -3.03
N SER A 130 1.70 1.84 -3.95
CA SER A 130 1.88 0.66 -4.81
C SER A 130 3.15 0.76 -5.66
N THR A 131 3.50 1.96 -6.15
CA THR A 131 4.74 2.19 -6.92
C THR A 131 5.98 1.71 -6.18
N PHE A 132 6.15 2.15 -4.93
CA PHE A 132 7.30 1.76 -4.12
C PHE A 132 7.29 0.27 -3.81
N TRP A 133 6.12 -0.31 -3.56
CA TRP A 133 6.03 -1.72 -3.17
C TRP A 133 6.22 -2.68 -4.34
N PHE A 134 5.70 -2.35 -5.52
CA PHE A 134 6.05 -3.07 -6.74
C PHE A 134 7.55 -2.99 -7.03
N LEU A 135 8.16 -1.81 -6.87
CA LEU A 135 9.60 -1.63 -7.01
C LEU A 135 10.37 -2.53 -6.04
N TYR A 136 10.04 -2.51 -4.74
CA TYR A 136 10.74 -3.33 -3.75
C TYR A 136 10.58 -4.82 -4.02
N MET A 137 9.38 -5.26 -4.41
CA MET A 137 9.13 -6.66 -4.78
C MET A 137 9.96 -7.10 -6.00
N ALA A 138 10.27 -6.22 -6.95
CA ALA A 138 11.12 -6.53 -8.09
C ALA A 138 12.55 -6.96 -7.69
N PHE A 139 12.99 -6.59 -6.48
CA PHE A 139 14.30 -6.93 -5.91
C PHE A 139 14.24 -8.05 -4.85
N VAL A 140 13.11 -8.74 -4.71
CA VAL A 140 12.99 -9.90 -3.80
C VAL A 140 13.12 -11.20 -4.58
N ASN A 141 14.19 -11.96 -4.36
CA ASN A 141 14.37 -13.29 -4.92
C ASN A 141 14.43 -14.34 -3.82
N VAL A 142 13.27 -14.92 -3.51
CA VAL A 142 13.09 -15.87 -2.41
C VAL A 142 13.84 -17.20 -2.63
N LYS A 143 14.10 -17.59 -3.89
CA LYS A 143 14.80 -18.84 -4.21
C LYS A 143 16.33 -18.68 -4.25
N ALA A 144 16.83 -17.46 -4.34
CA ALA A 144 18.26 -17.23 -4.48
C ALA A 144 19.00 -17.50 -3.18
N LYS A 145 20.10 -18.27 -3.28
CA LYS A 145 20.97 -18.63 -2.16
C LYS A 145 22.18 -17.70 -2.00
N SER A 146 22.41 -16.79 -2.95
CA SER A 146 23.56 -15.89 -2.87
C SER A 146 23.39 -14.88 -1.73
N LYS A 147 24.50 -14.50 -1.09
CA LYS A 147 24.48 -13.52 0.01
C LYS A 147 23.89 -12.17 -0.42
N ILE A 148 24.15 -11.75 -1.66
CA ILE A 148 23.60 -10.51 -2.22
C ILE A 148 22.07 -10.56 -2.25
N TRP A 149 21.48 -11.65 -2.75
CA TRP A 149 20.02 -11.78 -2.80
C TRP A 149 19.40 -11.90 -1.41
N GLN A 150 20.05 -12.57 -0.46
CA GLN A 150 19.57 -12.62 0.93
C GLN A 150 19.56 -11.22 1.58
N ALA A 151 20.63 -10.44 1.36
CA ALA A 151 20.71 -9.05 1.81
C ALA A 151 19.67 -8.15 1.13
N LEU A 152 19.44 -8.32 -0.18
CA LEU A 152 18.37 -7.60 -0.90
C LEU A 152 16.99 -7.94 -0.37
N ASN A 153 16.68 -9.22 -0.15
CA ASN A 153 15.40 -9.66 0.40
C ASN A 153 15.12 -8.99 1.76
N SER A 154 16.11 -9.04 2.68
CA SER A 154 15.99 -8.38 3.99
C SER A 154 15.85 -6.87 3.87
N THR A 155 16.66 -6.24 3.01
CA THR A 155 16.60 -4.78 2.77
C THR A 155 15.23 -4.37 2.23
N MET A 156 14.70 -5.04 1.20
CA MET A 156 13.40 -4.71 0.62
C MET A 156 12.26 -4.91 1.62
N PHE A 157 12.32 -5.97 2.45
CA PHE A 157 11.39 -6.18 3.54
C PHE A 157 11.41 -5.00 4.53
N ARG A 158 12.60 -4.51 4.90
CA ARG A 158 12.74 -3.33 5.76
C ARG A 158 12.29 -2.04 5.10
N LEU A 159 12.57 -1.86 3.81
CA LEU A 159 12.15 -0.66 3.09
C LEU A 159 10.62 -0.54 3.05
N ILE A 160 9.86 -1.63 2.92
CA ILE A 160 8.40 -1.58 3.03
C ILE A 160 7.98 -1.08 4.43
N GLN A 161 8.62 -1.58 5.49
CA GLN A 161 8.33 -1.16 6.87
C GLN A 161 8.67 0.32 7.09
N ILE A 162 9.85 0.75 6.67
CA ILE A 162 10.31 2.13 6.82
C ILE A 162 9.46 3.08 5.97
N GLN A 163 9.10 2.70 4.74
CA GLN A 163 8.21 3.49 3.89
C GLN A 163 6.87 3.74 4.60
N LEU A 164 6.28 2.71 5.22
CA LEU A 164 5.05 2.87 5.99
C LEU A 164 5.24 3.80 7.20
N CYS A 165 6.37 3.69 7.90
CA CYS A 165 6.71 4.61 8.99
C CYS A 165 6.81 6.06 8.48
N ILE A 166 7.46 6.29 7.34
CA ILE A 166 7.61 7.63 6.75
C ILE A 166 6.24 8.20 6.38
N ILE A 167 5.36 7.40 5.75
CA ILE A 167 4.01 7.84 5.38
C ILE A 167 3.23 8.30 6.62
N TYR A 168 3.20 7.50 7.69
CA TYR A 168 2.50 7.89 8.91
C TYR A 168 3.17 9.07 9.61
N ALA A 169 4.50 9.11 9.68
CA ALA A 169 5.22 10.23 10.29
C ALA A 169 4.87 11.56 9.61
N TYR A 170 4.97 11.59 8.28
CA TYR A 170 4.68 12.79 7.49
C TYR A 170 3.23 13.20 7.64
N SER A 171 2.31 12.25 7.50
CA SER A 171 0.87 12.46 7.67
C SER A 171 0.55 13.01 9.07
N GLY A 172 1.02 12.36 10.14
CA GLY A 172 0.75 12.79 11.51
C GLY A 172 1.36 14.15 11.84
N LEU A 173 2.60 14.41 11.40
CA LEU A 173 3.25 15.71 11.59
C LEU A 173 2.56 16.83 10.81
N ASP A 174 2.03 16.55 9.63
CA ASP A 174 1.25 17.52 8.87
C ASP A 174 -0.07 17.83 9.58
N LYS A 175 -0.79 16.79 10.02
CA LYS A 175 -2.03 16.93 10.80
C LYS A 175 -1.80 17.69 12.12
N ALA A 176 -0.68 17.44 12.80
CA ALA A 176 -0.32 18.10 14.05
C ALA A 176 -0.18 19.63 13.93
N LYS A 177 0.12 20.15 12.73
CA LYS A 177 0.18 21.60 12.48
C LYS A 177 -1.21 22.24 12.34
N GLY A 178 -2.23 21.45 11.97
CA GLY A 178 -3.57 21.95 11.67
C GLY A 178 -4.45 22.06 12.92
N VAL A 179 -4.92 23.26 13.24
CA VAL A 179 -5.83 23.50 14.38
C VAL A 179 -7.15 22.71 14.28
N THR A 180 -7.60 22.40 13.06
CA THR A 180 -8.80 21.62 12.78
C THR A 180 -8.70 20.18 13.30
N TRP A 181 -7.49 19.60 13.35
CA TRP A 181 -7.29 18.26 13.91
C TRP A 181 -7.43 18.26 15.42
N TRP A 182 -6.86 19.26 16.10
CA TRP A 182 -6.95 19.37 17.56
C TRP A 182 -8.36 19.70 18.06
N ARG A 183 -9.19 20.34 17.22
CA ARG A 183 -10.60 20.61 17.52
C ARG A 183 -11.54 19.46 17.13
N GLY A 184 -11.10 18.55 16.26
CA GLY A 184 -11.95 17.46 15.71
C GLY A 184 -12.68 17.82 14.41
N ASP A 185 -12.65 19.11 14.02
CA ASP A 185 -13.27 19.63 12.79
C ASP A 185 -12.78 18.90 11.53
N ALA A 186 -11.52 18.45 11.51
CA ALA A 186 -10.96 17.70 10.38
C ALA A 186 -11.71 16.38 10.10
N ILE A 187 -12.09 15.64 11.15
CA ILE A 187 -12.88 14.41 11.00
C ILE A 187 -14.31 14.76 10.58
N TRP A 188 -14.90 15.82 11.15
CA TRP A 188 -16.21 16.29 10.73
C TRP A 188 -16.24 16.61 9.22
N TYR A 189 -15.26 17.35 8.72
CA TYR A 189 -15.17 17.68 7.30
C TYR A 189 -14.95 16.46 6.41
N ALA A 190 -14.12 15.51 6.85
CA ALA A 190 -13.90 14.27 6.12
C ALA A 190 -15.19 13.44 6.02
N LEU A 191 -15.93 13.30 7.12
CA LEU A 191 -17.17 12.53 7.16
C LEU A 191 -18.37 13.23 6.50
N GLY A 192 -18.32 14.55 6.36
CA GLY A 192 -19.32 15.34 5.64
C GLY A 192 -19.04 15.46 4.13
N ASN A 193 -17.92 14.94 3.63
CA ASN A 193 -17.57 15.03 2.21
C ASN A 193 -18.28 13.94 1.39
N THR A 194 -19.38 14.31 0.76
CA THR A 194 -20.23 13.44 -0.07
C THR A 194 -19.53 12.81 -1.28
N GLN A 195 -18.34 13.29 -1.68
CA GLN A 195 -17.57 12.66 -2.74
C GLN A 195 -16.89 11.37 -2.29
N ILE A 196 -16.63 11.22 -0.99
CA ILE A 196 -15.95 10.05 -0.42
C ILE A 196 -16.82 9.32 0.61
N THR A 197 -17.87 9.93 1.16
CA THR A 197 -18.77 9.26 2.11
C THR A 197 -20.13 8.92 1.48
N SER A 198 -20.64 7.71 1.74
CA SER A 198 -22.00 7.30 1.34
C SER A 198 -22.98 7.15 2.50
N ILE A 199 -22.51 7.33 3.74
CA ILE A 199 -23.30 7.19 4.97
C ILE A 199 -23.52 8.58 5.55
N ASP A 200 -24.75 8.86 6.01
CA ASP A 200 -25.05 10.10 6.73
C ASP A 200 -24.54 10.01 8.18
N PHE A 201 -23.51 10.81 8.48
CA PHE A 201 -22.91 10.94 9.81
C PHE A 201 -23.41 12.16 10.60
N SER A 202 -24.49 12.82 10.16
CA SER A 202 -25.00 14.06 10.79
C SER A 202 -25.31 13.90 12.28
N PHE A 203 -25.63 12.68 12.75
CA PHE A 203 -25.83 12.42 14.18
C PHE A 203 -24.61 12.76 15.04
N LEU A 204 -23.38 12.70 14.49
CA LEU A 204 -22.15 13.04 15.19
C LEU A 204 -22.04 14.53 15.53
N ALA A 205 -22.88 15.40 14.94
CA ALA A 205 -22.99 16.81 15.36
C ALA A 205 -23.34 16.95 16.86
N HIS A 206 -24.03 15.94 17.42
CA HIS A 206 -24.41 15.90 18.83
C HIS A 206 -23.33 15.32 19.74
N ALA A 207 -22.22 14.82 19.16
CA ALA A 207 -21.12 14.18 19.89
C ALA A 207 -19.74 14.72 19.45
N PRO A 208 -19.49 16.05 19.49
CA PRO A 208 -18.24 16.63 19.01
C PRO A 208 -17.01 16.11 19.78
N SER A 209 -17.17 15.72 21.05
CA SER A 209 -16.09 15.13 21.85
C SER A 209 -15.55 13.83 21.26
N ILE A 210 -16.39 13.02 20.60
CA ILE A 210 -15.97 11.80 19.91
C ILE A 210 -15.10 12.16 18.70
N LEU A 211 -15.50 13.17 17.93
CA LEU A 211 -14.73 13.65 16.76
C LEU A 211 -13.36 14.18 17.19
N THR A 212 -13.32 15.00 18.24
CA THR A 212 -12.05 15.49 18.81
C THR A 212 -11.18 14.33 19.30
N LEU A 213 -11.75 13.37 20.02
CA LEU A 213 -11.01 12.22 20.53
C LEU A 213 -10.38 11.40 19.39
N LEU A 214 -11.17 11.06 18.36
CA LEU A 214 -10.68 10.32 17.19
C LEU A 214 -9.58 11.09 16.44
N ALA A 215 -9.73 12.42 16.33
CA ALA A 215 -8.76 13.26 15.63
C ALA A 215 -7.43 13.32 16.39
N VAL A 216 -7.48 13.52 17.71
CA VAL A 216 -6.29 13.51 18.56
C VAL A 216 -5.62 12.14 18.57
N ILE A 217 -6.39 11.04 18.67
CA ILE A 217 -5.85 9.68 18.55
C ILE A 217 -5.14 9.50 17.21
N THR A 218 -5.74 9.96 16.11
CA THR A 218 -5.16 9.86 14.76
C THR A 218 -3.84 10.61 14.67
N VAL A 219 -3.80 11.88 15.13
CA VAL A 219 -2.57 12.69 15.13
C VAL A 219 -1.46 12.01 15.94
N LEU A 220 -1.74 11.67 17.20
CA LEU A 220 -0.74 11.08 18.08
C LEU A 220 -0.27 9.72 17.55
N TRP A 221 -1.20 8.87 17.13
CA TRP A 221 -0.85 7.54 16.65
C TRP A 221 -0.01 7.62 15.37
N GLU A 222 -0.39 8.42 14.37
CA GLU A 222 0.37 8.56 13.13
C GLU A 222 1.77 9.16 13.38
N THR A 223 1.87 10.22 14.20
CA THR A 223 3.15 10.87 14.53
C THR A 223 4.10 9.91 15.26
N TYR A 224 3.60 9.14 16.22
CA TYR A 224 4.45 8.28 17.06
C TYR A 224 4.56 6.84 16.55
N PHE A 225 3.77 6.42 15.55
CA PHE A 225 3.86 5.08 14.93
C PHE A 225 5.30 4.67 14.59
N PRO A 226 6.15 5.51 13.95
CA PRO A 226 7.51 5.14 13.55
C PRO A 226 8.40 4.69 14.70
N ILE A 227 8.08 5.11 15.94
CA ILE A 227 8.82 4.77 17.15
C ILE A 227 8.11 3.61 17.87
N LEU A 228 6.81 3.75 18.11
CA LEU A 228 6.03 2.83 18.94
C LEU A 228 5.91 1.43 18.31
N ILE A 229 5.90 1.32 16.98
CA ILE A 229 5.77 0.03 16.29
C ILE A 229 6.94 -0.92 16.58
N TRP A 230 8.11 -0.38 16.95
CA TRP A 230 9.30 -1.18 17.25
C TRP A 230 9.39 -1.62 18.71
N VAL A 231 8.54 -1.09 19.59
CA VAL A 231 8.52 -1.43 21.03
C VAL A 231 7.74 -2.74 21.25
N PRO A 232 8.40 -3.87 21.59
CA PRO A 232 7.75 -5.18 21.60
C PRO A 232 6.50 -5.29 22.49
N GLN A 233 6.49 -4.59 23.62
CA GLN A 233 5.44 -4.65 24.64
C GLN A 233 4.11 -4.03 24.16
N ILE A 234 4.19 -2.99 23.33
CA ILE A 234 3.01 -2.23 22.89
C ILE A 234 2.69 -2.40 21.41
N LYS A 235 3.63 -2.93 20.61
CA LYS A 235 3.49 -3.17 19.16
C LYS A 235 2.13 -3.74 18.76
N LYS A 236 1.63 -4.75 19.48
CA LYS A 236 0.34 -5.38 19.16
C LYS A 236 -0.82 -4.37 19.21
N TYR A 237 -0.81 -3.46 20.18
CA TYR A 237 -1.83 -2.41 20.32
C TYR A 237 -1.65 -1.33 19.24
N VAL A 238 -0.40 -0.98 18.90
CA VAL A 238 -0.10 -0.06 17.79
C VAL A 238 -0.68 -0.60 16.48
N ILE A 239 -0.49 -1.90 16.21
CA ILE A 239 -1.06 -2.58 15.04
C ILE A 239 -2.60 -2.55 15.10
N TYR A 240 -3.22 -2.88 16.24
CA TYR A 240 -4.68 -2.88 16.35
C TYR A 240 -5.30 -1.50 16.11
N ILE A 241 -4.74 -0.43 16.68
CA ILE A 241 -5.22 0.93 16.44
C ILE A 241 -5.13 1.26 14.94
N GLY A 242 -4.01 0.93 14.30
CA GLY A 242 -3.86 1.09 12.85
C GLY A 242 -4.87 0.30 12.04
N VAL A 243 -5.22 -0.92 12.48
CA VAL A 243 -6.24 -1.74 11.82
C VAL A 243 -7.60 -1.06 11.91
N PHE A 244 -8.00 -0.63 13.11
CA PHE A 244 -9.27 0.07 13.30
C PHE A 244 -9.33 1.40 12.55
N LEU A 245 -8.21 2.14 12.49
CA LEU A 245 -8.10 3.38 11.74
C LEU A 245 -8.37 3.15 10.25
N HIS A 246 -7.69 2.19 9.61
CA HIS A 246 -7.87 1.92 8.18
C HIS A 246 -9.21 1.26 7.87
N LEU A 247 -9.73 0.39 8.72
CA LEU A 247 -11.08 -0.14 8.54
C LEU A 247 -12.14 0.97 8.69
N GLY A 248 -11.94 1.91 9.61
CA GLY A 248 -12.77 3.10 9.73
C GLY A 248 -12.73 3.96 8.47
N ILE A 249 -11.55 4.24 7.93
CA ILE A 249 -11.39 4.98 6.66
C ILE A 249 -12.06 4.23 5.50
N ALA A 250 -11.86 2.91 5.39
CA ALA A 250 -12.47 2.11 4.33
C ALA A 250 -14.00 2.19 4.35
N VAL A 251 -14.62 1.98 5.50
CA VAL A 251 -16.08 1.89 5.63
C VAL A 251 -16.73 3.27 5.68
N MET A 252 -16.16 4.22 6.41
CA MET A 252 -16.77 5.54 6.62
C MET A 252 -16.48 6.50 5.47
N MET A 253 -15.36 6.35 4.77
CA MET A 253 -14.91 7.24 3.69
C MET A 253 -14.79 6.54 2.32
N ASN A 254 -15.32 5.31 2.17
CA ASN A 254 -15.24 4.51 0.95
C ASN A 254 -13.84 4.38 0.32
N LEU A 255 -12.78 4.59 1.09
CA LEU A 255 -11.39 4.50 0.63
C LEU A 255 -10.87 3.07 0.84
N TYR A 256 -11.55 2.09 0.25
CA TYR A 256 -11.27 0.66 0.47
C TYR A 256 -9.87 0.29 0.00
N GLU A 257 -9.50 0.61 -1.24
CA GLU A 257 -8.24 0.20 -1.84
C GLU A 257 -7.05 0.83 -1.14
N PHE A 258 -7.14 2.13 -0.81
CA PHE A 258 -6.11 2.81 -0.02
C PHE A 258 -5.92 2.12 1.33
N SER A 259 -7.01 1.88 2.05
CA SER A 259 -6.98 1.28 3.39
C SER A 259 -6.39 -0.14 3.36
N PHE A 260 -6.81 -0.98 2.42
CA PHE A 260 -6.30 -2.36 2.33
C PHE A 260 -4.84 -2.42 1.86
N VAL A 261 -4.39 -1.50 0.98
CA VAL A 261 -2.97 -1.36 0.68
C VAL A 261 -2.21 -0.99 1.95
N MET A 262 -2.64 0.02 2.71
CA MET A 262 -1.94 0.40 3.95
C MET A 262 -1.88 -0.74 4.99
N LEU A 263 -2.95 -1.53 5.11
CA LEU A 263 -3.01 -2.72 5.97
C LEU A 263 -2.09 -3.86 5.49
N ALA A 264 -1.82 -3.96 4.19
CA ALA A 264 -1.02 -5.04 3.63
C ALA A 264 0.38 -5.12 4.25
N ALA A 265 0.96 -3.99 4.68
CA ALA A 265 2.29 -3.95 5.28
C ALA A 265 2.35 -4.41 6.75
N TYR A 266 1.22 -4.50 7.45
CA TYR A 266 1.19 -4.83 8.90
C TYR A 266 1.73 -6.21 9.26
N PRO A 267 1.45 -7.29 8.47
CA PRO A 267 2.08 -8.60 8.68
C PRO A 267 3.60 -8.56 8.80
N LEU A 268 4.27 -7.59 8.16
CA LEU A 268 5.73 -7.47 8.22
C LEU A 268 6.23 -7.07 9.62
N PHE A 269 5.42 -6.34 10.39
CA PHE A 269 5.78 -5.89 11.75
C PHE A 269 5.48 -6.94 12.84
N MET A 270 4.61 -7.91 12.53
CA MET A 270 4.18 -8.94 13.47
C MET A 270 5.36 -9.79 13.97
N ASP A 271 5.27 -10.22 15.23
CA ASP A 271 6.16 -11.23 15.79
C ASP A 271 5.71 -12.65 15.39
N LYS A 272 6.56 -13.65 15.67
CA LYS A 272 6.28 -15.05 15.32
C LYS A 272 4.96 -15.56 15.92
N LYS A 273 4.60 -15.12 17.14
CA LYS A 273 3.37 -15.54 17.82
C LYS A 273 2.15 -14.98 17.11
N MET A 274 2.15 -13.69 16.80
CA MET A 274 1.09 -13.02 16.04
C MET A 274 0.94 -13.64 14.64
N THR A 275 2.04 -13.87 13.94
CA THR A 275 2.02 -14.52 12.61
C THR A 275 1.43 -15.93 12.69
N HIS A 276 1.79 -16.72 13.70
CA HIS A 276 1.23 -18.05 13.90
C HIS A 276 -0.27 -18.02 14.22
N GLN A 277 -0.70 -17.13 15.12
CA GLN A 277 -2.11 -16.94 15.45
C GLN A 277 -2.95 -16.54 14.23
N LEU A 278 -2.45 -15.60 13.41
CA LEU A 278 -3.11 -15.19 12.18
C LEU A 278 -3.24 -16.35 11.19
N TYR A 279 -2.20 -17.19 11.09
CA TYR A 279 -2.17 -18.36 10.22
C TYR A 279 -3.20 -19.43 10.64
N GLU A 280 -3.33 -19.69 11.93
CA GLU A 280 -4.33 -20.60 12.48
C GLU A 280 -5.75 -20.05 12.29
N TRP A 281 -5.97 -18.75 12.59
CA TRP A 281 -7.28 -18.11 12.49
C TRP A 281 -7.83 -18.14 11.06
N LEU A 282 -7.00 -17.79 10.06
CA LEU A 282 -7.40 -17.79 8.66
C LEU A 282 -7.49 -19.19 8.04
N ARG A 283 -7.18 -20.26 8.79
CA ARG A 283 -7.10 -21.65 8.30
C ARG A 283 -6.23 -21.80 7.04
N LEU A 284 -5.20 -20.96 6.88
CA LEU A 284 -4.37 -20.90 5.65
C LEU A 284 -3.32 -22.00 5.57
N LYS A 285 -3.39 -23.01 6.45
CA LYS A 285 -2.52 -24.19 6.50
C LYS A 285 -2.26 -24.81 5.12
N PRO A 286 -3.28 -25.11 4.30
CA PRO A 286 -3.05 -25.70 2.98
C PRO A 286 -2.59 -24.65 1.94
N LEU A 287 -3.15 -23.45 2.00
CA LEU A 287 -3.00 -22.45 0.93
C LEU A 287 -1.62 -21.80 0.96
N ILE A 288 -1.24 -21.18 2.08
CA ILE A 288 0.08 -20.55 2.20
C ILE A 288 1.17 -21.62 2.30
N GLY A 289 0.88 -22.79 2.91
CA GLY A 289 1.81 -23.92 2.94
C GLY A 289 2.28 -24.31 1.54
N ARG A 290 1.37 -24.44 0.56
CA ARG A 290 1.69 -24.74 -0.85
C ARG A 290 2.38 -23.59 -1.59
N LEU A 291 2.12 -22.35 -1.19
CA LEU A 291 2.69 -21.16 -1.84
C LEU A 291 4.11 -20.81 -1.32
N VAL A 292 4.44 -21.30 -0.12
CA VAL A 292 5.71 -21.07 0.59
C VAL A 292 6.59 -22.34 0.61
N SER A 293 6.06 -23.54 0.31
CA SER A 293 6.83 -24.76 0.02
C SER A 293 7.40 -24.74 -1.39
#